data_AF-A0A8C2MXZ1-F1
#
_entry.id   AF-A0A8C2MXZ1-F1
#
_cell.length_a   1.000
_cell.length_b   1.000
_cell.length_c   1.000
_cell.angle_alpha   90.00
_cell.angle_beta   90.00
_cell.angle_gamma   90.00
#
_symmetry.space_group_name_H-M   'P 1'
#
loop_
_entity.id
_entity.type
_entity.pdbx_description
1 polymer ?
#
loop_
_entity_poly.entity_id
_entity_poly.type
_entity_poly.pdbx_seq_one_letter_code
_entity_poly.pdbx_strand_id
1 'polypeptide(L)'
;PSSSEPLSPWKLQGQTDPKAPKRMYGNGIQPFPFLFLPQNPMRLLAFLSLLALVLHEAGTASLPGERKREEQSPTEGDTYPFLHMGNYALNLEDYSEVIDLSSYEEPADYGDQISEVERHSQLSFHLPYNTSLSGLPTCLVCVCLGSSVYCDDADLENIPPLPRMTTYLYARFNHISHIQARDFKGLTKLKRIDLSSNSISSIHNDAFCLLPALQDLILPENQLAALPVLPSGIEFLDVRLNRLQSSGIQPEAFVALEKLQFLYLADNLLDSIPGPLPLSLRSLHLQNNMIKTMERDTFCDTREHRHEHRRQLEDIRLDGNPINLSLFPEAYFCLPRLPVGRFT
;
A
#
# COMPACT_ATOMS: atom_id res chain seq x y z
N PRO A 1 75.16 5.16 9.85
CA PRO A 1 74.28 5.39 11.02
C PRO A 1 72.87 4.81 10.75
N SER A 2 72.41 3.69 11.33
CA SER A 2 72.03 3.49 12.76
C SER A 2 71.05 4.58 13.27
N SER A 3 69.92 4.35 13.95
CA SER A 3 69.19 3.14 14.47
C SER A 3 67.93 3.65 15.22
N SER A 4 66.82 2.94 15.50
CA SER A 4 66.30 1.59 15.16
C SER A 4 64.80 1.46 15.56
N GLU A 5 64.11 0.40 15.14
CA GLU A 5 62.83 -0.09 15.71
C GLU A 5 63.03 -0.74 17.13
N PRO A 6 61.98 -1.26 17.82
CA PRO A 6 60.56 -0.85 17.98
C PRO A 6 60.16 -0.75 19.48
N LEU A 7 58.86 -0.64 19.84
CA LEU A 7 58.16 -1.45 20.89
C LEU A 7 56.78 -0.91 21.35
N SER A 8 55.87 -1.84 21.62
CA SER A 8 54.70 -1.78 22.52
C SER A 8 54.79 -3.02 23.45
N PRO A 9 53.79 -3.50 24.24
CA PRO A 9 52.55 -2.93 24.83
C PRO A 9 52.37 -3.22 26.37
N TRP A 10 51.15 -3.00 26.93
CA TRP A 10 50.64 -3.37 28.29
C TRP A 10 51.13 -2.49 29.48
N LYS A 11 50.45 -2.34 30.64
CA LYS A 11 49.35 -3.10 31.31
C LYS A 11 48.71 -2.30 32.50
N LEU A 12 47.50 -2.70 32.94
CA LEU A 12 46.85 -2.51 34.29
C LEU A 12 46.35 -1.10 34.73
N GLN A 13 45.48 -0.91 35.76
CA GLN A 13 44.25 -1.60 36.27
C GLN A 13 43.73 -0.84 37.54
N GLY A 14 42.41 -0.85 37.81
CA GLY A 14 41.78 -0.31 39.05
C GLY A 14 40.71 0.75 38.74
N GLN A 15 39.39 0.60 38.94
CA GLN A 15 38.56 -0.11 39.92
C GLN A 15 38.58 0.52 41.34
N THR A 16 37.51 1.26 41.68
CA THR A 16 36.81 1.23 42.99
C THR A 16 35.55 2.11 42.98
N ASP A 17 34.36 1.48 43.04
CA ASP A 17 33.21 2.02 43.79
C ASP A 17 33.54 2.01 45.29
N PRO A 18 32.92 2.84 46.17
CA PRO A 18 31.72 2.34 46.87
C PRO A 18 30.73 3.38 47.47
N LYS A 19 29.43 3.01 47.52
CA LYS A 19 28.51 3.00 48.70
C LYS A 19 27.07 3.43 48.42
N ALA A 20 26.13 2.56 48.79
CA ALA A 20 24.71 2.87 49.00
C ALA A 20 24.44 3.38 50.43
N PRO A 21 23.19 3.81 50.71
CA PRO A 21 22.58 3.41 51.98
C PRO A 21 21.14 2.86 51.90
N LYS A 22 20.98 1.67 52.51
CA LYS A 22 19.88 1.13 53.34
C LYS A 22 18.38 1.45 53.06
N ARG A 23 17.60 0.36 53.10
CA ARG A 23 16.13 0.26 53.25
C ARG A 23 15.58 0.96 54.50
N MET A 24 14.29 1.31 54.44
CA MET A 24 13.36 1.26 55.57
C MET A 24 12.13 0.40 55.21
N TYR A 25 11.50 -0.22 56.22
CA TYR A 25 10.37 -1.16 56.09
C TYR A 25 9.01 -0.44 56.14
N GLY A 26 7.96 -1.04 55.55
CA GLY A 26 6.57 -0.63 55.78
C GLY A 26 5.55 -1.36 54.89
N ASN A 27 5.02 -2.48 55.38
CA ASN A 27 3.74 -3.16 55.11
C ASN A 27 3.02 -2.91 53.76
N GLY A 28 2.59 -3.90 52.98
CA GLY A 28 2.41 -5.32 53.26
C GLY A 28 0.98 -5.80 52.98
N ILE A 29 0.63 -6.01 51.70
CA ILE A 29 -0.55 -6.80 51.29
C ILE A 29 -0.16 -7.65 50.07
N GLN A 30 -0.43 -8.95 50.15
CA GLN A 30 -0.38 -9.96 49.08
C GLN A 30 -1.35 -11.09 49.48
N PRO A 31 -1.73 -12.01 48.59
CA PRO A 31 -1.74 -11.97 47.11
C PRO A 31 -3.15 -12.31 46.56
N PHE A 32 -3.33 -12.45 45.23
CA PHE A 32 -4.15 -13.47 44.52
C PHE A 32 -4.16 -13.16 42.99
N PRO A 33 -4.46 -14.15 42.10
CA PRO A 33 -3.38 -14.82 41.38
C PRO A 33 -3.17 -14.34 39.93
N PHE A 34 -2.06 -14.82 39.36
CA PHE A 34 -1.72 -14.71 37.94
C PHE A 34 -2.85 -15.18 37.02
N LEU A 35 -3.24 -14.31 36.07
CA LEU A 35 -3.74 -14.74 34.78
C LEU A 35 -2.62 -14.56 33.75
N PHE A 36 -2.18 -15.66 33.16
CA PHE A 36 -1.21 -15.66 32.08
C PHE A 36 -1.81 -14.97 30.85
N LEU A 37 -1.16 -13.90 30.39
CA LEU A 37 -1.39 -13.38 29.04
C LEU A 37 -0.79 -14.37 28.03
N PRO A 38 -1.58 -14.90 27.08
CA PRO A 38 -1.04 -15.76 26.04
C PRO A 38 -0.19 -14.94 25.06
N GLN A 39 1.03 -15.41 24.79
CA GLN A 39 1.91 -14.84 23.77
C GLN A 39 1.39 -15.22 22.37
N ASN A 40 0.44 -14.46 21.81
CA ASN A 40 0.16 -14.43 20.37
C ASN A 40 -0.77 -13.26 20.00
N PRO A 41 -0.43 -12.39 19.03
CA PRO A 41 -1.22 -11.19 18.72
C PRO A 41 -2.50 -11.45 17.90
N MET A 42 -2.71 -12.66 17.38
CA MET A 42 -3.81 -13.03 16.47
C MET A 42 -5.19 -13.29 17.14
N ARG A 43 -5.48 -12.66 18.30
CA ARG A 43 -6.79 -12.83 18.98
C ARG A 43 -7.38 -11.59 19.65
N LEU A 44 -6.82 -10.40 19.41
CA LEU A 44 -7.30 -9.16 20.03
C LEU A 44 -8.62 -8.64 19.41
N LEU A 45 -8.84 -8.86 18.11
CA LEU A 45 -10.01 -8.36 17.37
C LEU A 45 -11.33 -9.04 17.78
N ALA A 46 -11.29 -10.30 18.27
CA ALA A 46 -12.47 -11.04 18.70
C ALA A 46 -13.00 -10.64 20.09
N PHE A 47 -12.24 -9.88 20.88
CA PHE A 47 -12.67 -9.40 22.21
C PHE A 47 -13.29 -7.99 22.20
N LEU A 48 -13.06 -7.21 21.14
CA LEU A 48 -13.63 -5.87 21.02
C LEU A 48 -15.06 -5.85 20.46
N SER A 49 -15.48 -6.89 19.72
CA SER A 49 -16.86 -7.00 19.23
C SER A 49 -17.88 -7.39 20.32
N LEU A 50 -17.45 -8.02 21.42
CA LEU A 50 -18.34 -8.40 22.52
C LEU A 50 -18.65 -7.24 23.49
N LEU A 51 -17.82 -6.20 23.52
CA LEU A 51 -18.02 -5.06 24.45
C LEU A 51 -19.06 -4.04 23.93
N ALA A 52 -19.31 -4.00 22.62
CA ALA A 52 -20.29 -3.11 22.00
C ALA A 52 -21.75 -3.54 22.27
N LEU A 53 -21.99 -4.84 22.49
CA LEU A 53 -23.33 -5.40 22.75
C LEU A 53 -23.82 -5.23 24.18
N VAL A 54 -22.97 -4.81 25.13
CA VAL A 54 -23.32 -4.63 26.55
C VAL A 54 -23.70 -3.18 26.88
N LEU A 55 -23.44 -2.22 25.99
CA LEU A 55 -23.69 -0.78 26.22
C LEU A 55 -25.01 -0.27 25.61
N HIS A 56 -25.92 -1.15 25.17
CA HIS A 56 -27.23 -0.77 24.63
C HIS A 56 -28.42 -1.03 25.56
N GLU A 57 -28.20 -1.60 26.76
CA GLU A 57 -29.23 -1.83 27.79
C GLU A 57 -28.92 -1.11 29.11
N ALA A 58 -29.00 0.22 29.11
CA ALA A 58 -29.09 1.03 30.32
C ALA A 58 -29.96 2.27 30.06
N GLY A 59 -31.26 2.16 30.36
CA GLY A 59 -32.26 3.17 30.03
C GLY A 59 -32.29 4.39 30.96
N THR A 60 -32.47 5.56 30.34
CA THR A 60 -33.37 6.66 30.77
C THR A 60 -33.44 7.08 32.26
N ALA A 61 -33.05 8.33 32.54
CA ALA A 61 -33.64 9.18 33.59
C ALA A 61 -33.65 10.64 33.12
N SER A 62 -34.62 11.45 33.57
CA SER A 62 -34.98 12.75 32.95
C SER A 62 -35.02 13.93 33.92
N LEU A 63 -34.74 15.14 33.38
CA LEU A 63 -35.19 16.48 33.82
C LEU A 63 -34.59 17.10 35.13
N PRO A 64 -34.71 18.43 35.36
CA PRO A 64 -34.98 19.58 34.45
C PRO A 64 -33.99 20.78 34.65
N GLY A 65 -34.12 21.87 33.86
CA GLY A 65 -33.58 23.19 34.29
C GLY A 65 -33.24 24.23 33.20
N GLU A 66 -34.22 25.04 32.82
CA GLU A 66 -34.21 26.19 31.87
C GLU A 66 -32.94 27.07 31.73
N ARG A 67 -32.70 27.56 30.49
CA ARG A 67 -32.64 29.01 30.18
C ARG A 67 -32.92 29.30 28.69
N LYS A 68 -33.81 30.27 28.44
CA LYS A 68 -34.23 30.75 27.11
C LYS A 68 -33.24 31.78 26.55
N ARG A 69 -33.07 31.86 25.21
CA ARG A 69 -33.20 33.13 24.46
C ARG A 69 -33.35 32.96 22.92
N GLU A 70 -34.54 33.34 22.44
CA GLU A 70 -34.91 33.99 21.17
C GLU A 70 -34.36 33.50 19.80
N GLU A 71 -35.29 33.06 18.95
CA GLU A 71 -35.15 32.99 17.48
C GLU A 71 -35.25 34.39 16.83
N GLN A 72 -34.65 34.56 15.66
CA GLN A 72 -35.08 35.55 14.66
C GLN A 72 -34.66 35.14 13.24
N SER A 73 -35.61 35.20 12.31
CA SER A 73 -35.46 35.06 10.85
C SER A 73 -36.74 35.66 10.19
N PRO A 74 -36.86 35.77 8.85
CA PRO A 74 -35.86 35.77 7.77
C PRO A 74 -35.99 37.02 6.85
N THR A 75 -35.08 37.20 5.88
CA THR A 75 -35.35 37.97 4.62
C THR A 75 -34.63 37.37 3.41
N GLU A 76 -35.32 37.43 2.27
CA GLU A 76 -35.15 36.72 0.98
C GLU A 76 -33.88 37.02 0.15
N GLY A 77 -33.58 36.18 -0.87
CA GLY A 77 -32.56 36.47 -1.91
C GLY A 77 -32.07 35.29 -2.79
N ASP A 78 -32.91 34.79 -3.69
CA ASP A 78 -32.61 34.17 -5.02
C ASP A 78 -31.67 32.94 -5.23
N THR A 79 -32.30 31.76 -5.30
CA THR A 79 -32.40 30.84 -6.48
C THR A 79 -31.17 30.36 -7.31
N TYR A 80 -30.63 29.18 -6.94
CA TYR A 80 -30.39 27.92 -7.74
C TYR A 80 -29.73 27.90 -9.15
N PRO A 81 -29.11 26.77 -9.61
CA PRO A 81 -29.29 25.39 -9.14
C PRO A 81 -28.03 24.56 -8.75
N PHE A 82 -28.28 23.58 -7.87
CA PHE A 82 -27.39 22.48 -7.53
C PHE A 82 -27.41 21.39 -8.63
N LEU A 83 -26.29 20.72 -8.87
CA LEU A 83 -26.24 19.52 -9.71
C LEU A 83 -26.62 18.27 -8.90
N HIS A 84 -27.38 17.36 -9.52
CA HIS A 84 -27.78 16.09 -8.93
C HIS A 84 -26.56 15.20 -8.62
N MET A 85 -26.47 14.75 -7.36
CA MET A 85 -25.65 13.61 -6.98
C MET A 85 -26.59 12.40 -6.81
N GLY A 86 -26.28 11.30 -7.50
CA GLY A 86 -27.17 10.12 -7.53
C GLY A 86 -27.16 9.34 -6.22
N ASN A 87 -28.32 9.18 -5.60
CA ASN A 87 -28.51 8.24 -4.49
C ASN A 87 -28.62 6.81 -5.03
N TYR A 88 -27.62 5.97 -4.76
CA TYR A 88 -27.76 4.51 -4.82
C TYR A 88 -28.13 3.98 -3.43
N ALA A 89 -29.36 4.25 -3.01
CA ALA A 89 -29.95 3.56 -1.87
C ALA A 89 -30.43 2.18 -2.36
N LEU A 90 -29.78 1.11 -1.90
CA LEU A 90 -30.23 -0.26 -2.16
C LEU A 90 -31.48 -0.53 -1.33
N ASN A 91 -32.65 -0.51 -1.97
CA ASN A 91 -33.90 -0.89 -1.35
C ASN A 91 -34.03 -2.42 -1.38
N LEU A 92 -34.18 -3.05 -0.22
CA LEU A 92 -34.16 -4.51 -0.06
C LEU A 92 -35.59 -5.08 -0.06
N GLU A 93 -36.26 -5.05 -1.22
CA GLU A 93 -37.64 -5.54 -1.34
C GLU A 93 -38.00 -5.89 -2.80
N ASP A 94 -37.38 -6.94 -3.35
CA ASP A 94 -37.98 -7.81 -4.38
C ASP A 94 -37.02 -8.98 -4.71
N TYR A 95 -37.27 -10.17 -4.15
CA TYR A 95 -36.91 -11.49 -4.70
C TYR A 95 -37.45 -12.58 -3.75
N SER A 96 -38.76 -12.80 -3.80
CA SER A 96 -39.42 -13.92 -3.12
C SER A 96 -40.44 -14.59 -4.04
N GLU A 97 -39.98 -15.12 -5.17
CA GLU A 97 -40.74 -16.12 -5.92
C GLU A 97 -40.32 -17.53 -5.46
N VAL A 98 -41.33 -18.29 -5.00
CA VAL A 98 -41.17 -19.65 -4.52
C VAL A 98 -41.22 -20.60 -5.72
N ILE A 99 -40.10 -21.25 -6.03
CA ILE A 99 -40.08 -22.33 -7.04
C ILE A 99 -40.50 -23.63 -6.35
N ASP A 100 -41.70 -24.11 -6.70
CA ASP A 100 -42.19 -25.44 -6.35
C ASP A 100 -41.39 -26.51 -7.12
N LEU A 101 -40.95 -27.55 -6.41
CA LEU A 101 -40.15 -28.66 -6.94
C LEU A 101 -40.85 -30.02 -6.75
N SER A 102 -42.18 -30.03 -6.75
CA SER A 102 -43.02 -31.23 -6.58
C SER A 102 -43.03 -32.22 -7.76
N SER A 103 -42.15 -32.09 -8.76
CA SER A 103 -42.13 -32.95 -9.94
C SER A 103 -40.74 -33.14 -10.59
N TYR A 104 -39.89 -33.97 -9.98
CA TYR A 104 -38.82 -34.68 -10.68
C TYR A 104 -38.73 -36.12 -10.18
N GLU A 105 -39.01 -37.08 -11.09
CA GLU A 105 -39.05 -38.51 -10.80
C GLU A 105 -37.65 -39.16 -10.92
N GLU A 106 -37.36 -40.12 -10.04
CA GLU A 106 -36.16 -40.98 -10.11
C GLU A 106 -36.27 -42.03 -11.24
N PRO A 107 -35.15 -42.36 -11.90
CA PRO A 107 -35.01 -43.61 -12.63
C PRO A 107 -34.06 -44.60 -11.93
N ALA A 108 -34.67 -45.63 -11.36
CA ALA A 108 -34.22 -47.03 -11.20
C ALA A 108 -32.72 -47.39 -11.05
N ASP A 109 -32.47 -48.01 -9.89
CA ASP A 109 -31.50 -49.09 -9.64
C ASP A 109 -31.28 -50.06 -10.83
N TYR A 110 -30.01 -50.40 -11.08
CA TYR A 110 -29.62 -51.63 -11.77
C TYR A 110 -28.33 -52.18 -11.18
N GLY A 111 -28.44 -53.27 -10.43
CA GLY A 111 -27.32 -53.90 -9.74
C GLY A 111 -26.35 -54.68 -10.65
N ASP A 112 -25.09 -54.61 -10.25
CA ASP A 112 -24.06 -55.65 -10.25
C ASP A 112 -23.86 -56.56 -11.49
N GLN A 113 -22.71 -56.39 -12.15
CA GLN A 113 -21.96 -57.52 -12.72
C GLN A 113 -20.48 -57.15 -12.89
N ILE A 114 -19.71 -57.29 -11.81
CA ILE A 114 -18.25 -57.22 -11.85
C ILE A 114 -17.71 -58.50 -12.51
N SER A 115 -16.99 -58.36 -13.62
CA SER A 115 -16.09 -59.40 -14.13
C SER A 115 -14.65 -58.95 -13.96
N GLU A 116 -13.87 -59.76 -13.25
CA GLU A 116 -12.46 -59.51 -12.99
C GLU A 116 -11.65 -59.47 -14.29
N VAL A 117 -10.91 -58.38 -14.49
CA VAL A 117 -9.68 -58.42 -15.28
C VAL A 117 -8.59 -57.77 -14.43
N GLU A 118 -7.82 -58.61 -13.75
CA GLU A 118 -6.58 -58.20 -13.11
C GLU A 118 -5.66 -57.56 -14.16
N ARG A 119 -5.28 -56.29 -13.92
CA ARG A 119 -3.94 -55.84 -14.27
C ARG A 119 -3.47 -54.82 -13.25
N HIS A 120 -2.49 -55.24 -12.45
CA HIS A 120 -1.81 -54.42 -11.46
C HIS A 120 -1.33 -53.09 -12.07
N SER A 121 -1.77 -51.98 -11.50
CA SER A 121 -0.85 -50.97 -10.97
C SER A 121 -1.59 -49.98 -10.07
N GLN A 122 -1.05 -49.78 -8.86
CA GLN A 122 -1.53 -48.74 -7.95
C GLN A 122 -1.16 -47.37 -8.52
N LEU A 123 -2.14 -46.46 -8.59
CA LEU A 123 -1.88 -45.02 -8.74
C LEU A 123 -2.76 -44.24 -7.76
N SER A 124 -2.40 -44.34 -6.48
CA SER A 124 -2.71 -43.32 -5.51
C SER A 124 -2.04 -42.01 -5.96
N PHE A 125 -2.83 -41.02 -6.38
CA PHE A 125 -2.33 -39.67 -6.65
C PHE A 125 -1.98 -38.95 -5.34
N HIS A 126 -0.87 -39.37 -4.72
CA HIS A 126 -0.13 -38.48 -3.82
C HIS A 126 0.56 -37.42 -4.67
N LEU A 127 0.05 -36.19 -4.62
CA LEU A 127 0.82 -35.03 -5.06
C LEU A 127 2.11 -34.98 -4.23
N PRO A 128 3.31 -35.01 -4.85
CA PRO A 128 4.55 -34.97 -4.10
C PRO A 128 4.71 -33.60 -3.46
N TYR A 129 4.86 -33.59 -2.14
CA TYR A 129 4.96 -32.39 -1.29
C TYR A 129 6.33 -31.68 -1.44
N ASN A 130 6.75 -31.39 -2.68
CA ASN A 130 7.88 -30.49 -3.01
C ASN A 130 7.97 -30.06 -4.49
N THR A 131 6.85 -29.90 -5.21
CA THR A 131 6.89 -29.33 -6.57
C THR A 131 6.85 -27.80 -6.51
N SER A 132 7.99 -27.17 -6.83
CA SER A 132 8.07 -25.71 -7.06
C SER A 132 6.97 -25.24 -8.03
N LEU A 133 6.21 -24.23 -7.62
CA LEU A 133 5.15 -23.59 -8.41
C LEU A 133 5.65 -23.02 -9.76
N SER A 134 6.97 -22.83 -9.90
CA SER A 134 7.66 -22.24 -11.06
C SER A 134 7.49 -22.97 -12.41
N GLY A 135 6.77 -24.09 -12.47
CA GLY A 135 6.56 -24.89 -13.69
C GLY A 135 5.09 -25.06 -14.13
N LEU A 136 4.13 -24.59 -13.34
CA LEU A 136 2.70 -24.74 -13.66
C LEU A 136 2.23 -23.63 -14.61
N PRO A 137 1.19 -23.88 -15.44
CA PRO A 137 0.55 -22.81 -16.21
C PRO A 137 0.02 -21.72 -15.27
N THR A 138 0.30 -20.45 -15.57
CA THR A 138 -0.15 -19.31 -14.76
C THR A 138 -1.65 -19.36 -14.46
N CYS A 139 -2.49 -19.74 -15.43
CA CYS A 139 -3.95 -19.85 -15.28
C CYS A 139 -4.44 -21.09 -14.51
N LEU A 140 -3.54 -21.85 -13.88
CA LEU A 140 -3.84 -22.95 -12.95
C LEU A 140 -3.53 -22.55 -11.49
N VAL A 141 -2.57 -21.63 -11.29
CA VAL A 141 -2.27 -21.01 -9.99
C VAL A 141 -3.09 -19.73 -9.78
N CYS A 142 -3.36 -19.00 -10.87
CA CYS A 142 -4.09 -17.75 -10.90
C CYS A 142 -5.37 -17.88 -11.74
N VAL A 143 -6.31 -16.95 -11.55
CA VAL A 143 -7.54 -16.86 -12.35
C VAL A 143 -7.31 -15.95 -13.57
N CYS A 144 -7.48 -16.50 -14.78
CA CYS A 144 -7.36 -15.75 -16.03
C CYS A 144 -8.74 -15.45 -16.64
N LEU A 145 -9.11 -14.17 -16.75
CA LEU A 145 -10.38 -13.73 -17.35
C LEU A 145 -10.11 -12.79 -18.52
N GLY A 146 -10.34 -13.27 -19.74
CA GLY A 146 -10.04 -12.52 -20.97
C GLY A 146 -8.54 -12.22 -21.07
N SER A 147 -8.17 -10.93 -20.98
CA SER A 147 -6.77 -10.49 -20.92
C SER A 147 -6.30 -10.03 -19.52
N SER A 148 -7.10 -10.28 -18.48
CA SER A 148 -6.74 -10.02 -17.09
C SER A 148 -6.25 -11.28 -16.40
N VAL A 149 -5.19 -11.17 -15.58
CA VAL A 149 -4.67 -12.24 -14.73
C VAL A 149 -4.77 -11.80 -13.28
N TYR A 150 -5.46 -12.60 -12.47
CA TYR A 150 -5.70 -12.38 -11.04
C TYR A 150 -4.98 -13.47 -10.23
N CYS A 151 -3.89 -13.10 -9.60
CA CYS A 151 -3.04 -13.91 -8.74
C CYS A 151 -3.03 -13.36 -7.30
N ASP A 152 -4.07 -12.66 -6.86
CA ASP A 152 -4.12 -12.12 -5.49
C ASP A 152 -4.14 -13.27 -4.47
N ASP A 153 -3.36 -13.17 -3.39
CA ASP A 153 -3.31 -14.14 -2.29
C ASP A 153 -3.06 -15.60 -2.76
N ALA A 154 -2.07 -15.78 -3.65
CA ALA A 154 -1.76 -17.05 -4.32
C ALA A 154 -0.38 -17.63 -3.93
N ASP A 155 0.13 -17.26 -2.75
CA ASP A 155 1.44 -17.67 -2.19
C ASP A 155 2.63 -17.49 -3.16
N LEU A 156 2.58 -16.49 -4.06
CA LEU A 156 3.61 -16.30 -5.08
C LEU A 156 4.89 -15.69 -4.49
N GLU A 157 6.02 -16.38 -4.63
CA GLU A 157 7.35 -15.82 -4.34
C GLU A 157 7.97 -15.05 -5.53
N ASN A 158 7.46 -15.29 -6.75
CA ASN A 158 7.99 -14.76 -8.01
C ASN A 158 6.84 -14.51 -9.01
N ILE A 159 7.06 -13.64 -10.00
CA ILE A 159 6.10 -13.43 -11.09
C ILE A 159 6.00 -14.72 -11.96
N PRO A 160 4.80 -15.32 -12.11
CA PRO A 160 4.61 -16.52 -12.93
C PRO A 160 4.68 -16.18 -14.44
N PRO A 161 4.91 -17.16 -15.34
CA PRO A 161 5.05 -16.91 -16.78
C PRO A 161 3.74 -16.42 -17.42
N LEU A 162 3.58 -15.10 -17.54
CA LEU A 162 2.32 -14.46 -17.95
C LEU A 162 1.97 -14.72 -19.44
N PRO A 163 0.69 -14.92 -19.78
CA PRO A 163 0.23 -14.99 -21.17
C PRO A 163 0.59 -13.72 -21.97
N ARG A 164 1.05 -13.86 -23.22
CA ARG A 164 1.48 -12.72 -24.06
C ARG A 164 0.39 -11.67 -24.34
N MET A 165 -0.88 -12.01 -24.16
CA MET A 165 -2.01 -11.10 -24.35
C MET A 165 -2.42 -10.34 -23.09
N THR A 166 -1.76 -10.59 -21.94
CA THR A 166 -2.09 -9.96 -20.65
C THR A 166 -2.08 -8.44 -20.77
N THR A 167 -3.19 -7.83 -20.37
CA THR A 167 -3.42 -6.37 -20.36
C THR A 167 -3.44 -5.84 -18.93
N TYR A 168 -3.92 -6.64 -17.97
CA TYR A 168 -3.99 -6.28 -16.56
C TYR A 168 -3.44 -7.45 -15.72
N LEU A 169 -2.53 -7.14 -14.80
CA LEU A 169 -2.06 -8.07 -13.78
C LEU A 169 -2.43 -7.55 -12.40
N TYR A 170 -3.06 -8.40 -11.60
CA TYR A 170 -3.29 -8.19 -10.17
C TYR A 170 -2.63 -9.35 -9.43
N ALA A 171 -1.66 -9.07 -8.57
CA ALA A 171 -0.93 -10.07 -7.80
C ALA A 171 -0.61 -9.54 -6.39
N ARG A 172 -1.64 -8.98 -5.74
CA ARG A 172 -1.55 -8.38 -4.41
C ARG A 172 -1.45 -9.45 -3.31
N PHE A 173 -0.97 -9.06 -2.13
CA PHE A 173 -0.93 -9.94 -0.95
C PHE A 173 -0.13 -11.23 -1.19
N ASN A 174 0.96 -11.15 -1.95
CA ASN A 174 1.86 -12.27 -2.21
C ASN A 174 3.21 -12.07 -1.48
N HIS A 175 4.16 -12.96 -1.74
CA HIS A 175 5.50 -12.97 -1.14
C HIS A 175 6.59 -12.62 -2.16
N ILE A 176 6.21 -11.91 -3.24
CA ILE A 176 7.14 -11.51 -4.30
C ILE A 176 8.16 -10.55 -3.71
N SER A 177 9.43 -10.89 -3.86
CA SER A 177 10.55 -10.16 -3.22
C SER A 177 11.46 -9.43 -4.23
N HIS A 178 11.49 -9.89 -5.48
CA HIS A 178 12.36 -9.37 -6.52
C HIS A 178 11.63 -9.39 -7.87
N ILE A 179 11.85 -8.38 -8.71
CA ILE A 179 11.38 -8.35 -10.10
C ILE A 179 12.59 -8.35 -11.05
N GLN A 180 12.58 -9.24 -12.03
CA GLN A 180 13.67 -9.46 -12.99
C GLN A 180 13.29 -8.93 -14.38
N ALA A 181 14.30 -8.59 -15.19
CA ALA A 181 14.13 -8.06 -16.56
C ALA A 181 13.35 -9.00 -17.52
N ARG A 182 13.19 -10.27 -17.16
CA ARG A 182 12.50 -11.29 -17.97
C ARG A 182 11.00 -11.41 -17.67
N ASP A 183 10.56 -10.97 -16.49
CA ASP A 183 9.25 -11.34 -15.94
C ASP A 183 8.09 -10.77 -16.77
N PHE A 184 8.26 -9.57 -17.31
CA PHE A 184 7.30 -8.90 -18.19
C PHE A 184 7.75 -8.87 -19.67
N LYS A 185 8.79 -9.60 -20.04
CA LYS A 185 9.44 -9.48 -21.35
C LYS A 185 8.49 -9.87 -22.49
N GLY A 186 8.18 -8.90 -23.36
CA GLY A 186 7.35 -9.08 -24.55
C GLY A 186 5.84 -8.95 -24.30
N LEU A 187 5.42 -8.51 -23.12
CA LEU A 187 4.01 -8.23 -22.80
C LEU A 187 3.59 -6.85 -23.32
N THR A 188 3.62 -6.67 -24.65
CA THR A 188 3.39 -5.37 -25.31
C THR A 188 2.00 -4.78 -25.13
N LYS A 189 1.05 -5.54 -24.58
CA LYS A 189 -0.32 -5.09 -24.28
C LYS A 189 -0.55 -4.75 -22.80
N LEU A 190 0.43 -4.97 -21.93
CA LEU A 190 0.29 -4.78 -20.49
C LEU A 190 0.14 -3.29 -20.15
N LYS A 191 -1.00 -2.93 -19.56
CA LYS A 191 -1.39 -1.55 -19.23
C LYS A 191 -1.34 -1.24 -17.74
N ARG A 192 -1.68 -2.21 -16.89
CA ARG A 192 -1.65 -2.09 -15.43
C ARG A 192 -0.93 -3.27 -14.81
N ILE A 193 -0.08 -2.97 -13.84
CA ILE A 193 0.52 -3.93 -12.91
C ILE A 193 0.14 -3.48 -11.49
N ASP A 194 -0.54 -4.35 -10.76
CA ASP A 194 -0.81 -4.19 -9.33
C ASP A 194 -0.12 -5.30 -8.53
N LEU A 195 0.85 -4.87 -7.73
CA LEU A 195 1.71 -5.68 -6.87
C LEU A 195 1.69 -5.14 -5.42
N SER A 196 0.58 -4.52 -5.02
CA SER A 196 0.37 -4.00 -3.66
C SER A 196 0.60 -5.07 -2.59
N SER A 197 1.08 -4.66 -1.42
CA SER A 197 1.19 -5.52 -0.22
C SER A 197 2.00 -6.80 -0.51
N ASN A 198 3.23 -6.62 -1.00
CA ASN A 198 4.19 -7.67 -1.28
C ASN A 198 5.48 -7.44 -0.47
N SER A 199 6.57 -8.16 -0.76
CA SER A 199 7.88 -7.96 -0.10
C SER A 199 8.96 -7.46 -1.07
N ILE A 200 8.58 -6.74 -2.14
CA ILE A 200 9.49 -6.39 -3.23
C ILE A 200 10.54 -5.39 -2.70
N SER A 201 11.79 -5.84 -2.61
CA SER A 201 12.94 -5.03 -2.17
C SER A 201 13.74 -4.44 -3.32
N SER A 202 13.68 -5.06 -4.50
CA SER A 202 14.42 -4.62 -5.69
C SER A 202 13.71 -4.97 -6.99
N ILE A 203 13.80 -4.05 -7.96
CA ILE A 203 13.29 -4.21 -9.32
C ILE A 203 14.46 -3.97 -10.27
N HIS A 204 14.68 -4.88 -11.22
CA HIS A 204 15.70 -4.69 -12.24
C HIS A 204 15.36 -3.49 -13.15
N ASN A 205 16.33 -2.60 -13.42
CA ASN A 205 16.11 -1.36 -14.18
C ASN A 205 15.31 -1.57 -15.48
N ASP A 206 15.67 -2.57 -16.29
CA ASP A 206 15.02 -2.86 -17.57
C ASP A 206 13.65 -3.59 -17.48
N ALA A 207 13.15 -3.91 -16.28
CA ALA A 207 11.93 -4.72 -16.13
C ALA A 207 10.68 -4.06 -16.72
N PHE A 208 10.59 -2.72 -16.68
CA PHE A 208 9.45 -1.96 -17.17
C PHE A 208 9.74 -1.12 -18.43
N CYS A 209 11.02 -0.82 -18.73
CA CYS A 209 11.44 -0.04 -19.90
C CYS A 209 10.86 -0.54 -21.23
N LEU A 210 10.66 -1.86 -21.36
CA LEU A 210 10.21 -2.53 -22.58
C LEU A 210 8.69 -2.77 -22.63
N LEU A 211 7.91 -2.06 -21.80
CA LEU A 211 6.45 -2.14 -21.75
C LEU A 211 5.81 -0.86 -22.36
N PRO A 212 5.67 -0.77 -23.70
CA PRO A 212 5.26 0.45 -24.39
C PRO A 212 3.81 0.88 -24.13
N ALA A 213 3.00 -0.01 -23.54
CA ALA A 213 1.60 0.22 -23.23
C ALA A 213 1.32 0.40 -21.72
N LEU A 214 2.35 0.35 -20.85
CA LEU A 214 2.16 0.44 -19.40
C LEU A 214 1.78 1.88 -19.03
N GLN A 215 0.62 2.02 -18.38
CA GLN A 215 0.04 3.29 -17.94
C GLN A 215 0.03 3.36 -16.40
N ASP A 216 -0.29 2.25 -15.73
CA ASP A 216 -0.47 2.22 -14.28
C ASP A 216 0.50 1.23 -13.62
N LEU A 217 1.31 1.72 -12.69
CA LEU A 217 2.19 0.91 -11.86
C LEU A 217 1.85 1.14 -10.38
N ILE A 218 1.38 0.07 -9.72
CA ILE A 218 0.83 0.09 -8.37
C ILE A 218 1.68 -0.88 -7.52
N LEU A 219 2.52 -0.32 -6.65
CA LEU A 219 3.48 -1.00 -5.78
C LEU A 219 3.42 -0.57 -4.30
N PRO A 220 2.29 -0.09 -3.72
CA PRO A 220 2.25 0.33 -2.34
C PRO A 220 2.49 -0.86 -1.39
N GLU A 221 2.91 -0.58 -0.15
CA GLU A 221 3.17 -1.61 0.88
C GLU A 221 4.19 -2.65 0.42
N ASN A 222 5.38 -2.17 0.06
CA ASN A 222 6.52 -2.98 -0.36
C ASN A 222 7.80 -2.52 0.37
N GLN A 223 8.97 -2.98 -0.07
CA GLN A 223 10.26 -2.74 0.60
C GLN A 223 11.27 -2.02 -0.31
N LEU A 224 10.79 -1.34 -1.35
CA LEU A 224 11.63 -0.70 -2.37
C LEU A 224 12.48 0.41 -1.75
N ALA A 225 13.80 0.32 -1.94
CA ALA A 225 14.75 1.38 -1.57
C ALA A 225 15.06 2.34 -2.74
N ALA A 226 14.82 1.92 -3.98
CA ALA A 226 15.07 2.69 -5.20
C ALA A 226 13.98 2.45 -6.26
N LEU A 227 13.77 3.43 -7.13
CA LEU A 227 12.87 3.31 -8.29
C LEU A 227 13.60 2.72 -9.51
N PRO A 228 12.97 1.81 -10.26
CA PRO A 228 13.47 1.38 -11.56
C PRO A 228 13.29 2.48 -12.61
N VAL A 229 13.85 2.28 -13.81
CA VAL A 229 13.57 3.14 -14.95
C VAL A 229 12.14 2.89 -15.44
N LEU A 230 11.35 3.96 -15.53
CA LEU A 230 9.92 3.92 -15.87
C LEU A 230 9.72 4.16 -17.38
N PRO A 231 8.76 3.49 -18.03
CA PRO A 231 8.42 3.77 -19.42
C PRO A 231 7.68 5.11 -19.54
N SER A 232 7.91 5.86 -20.62
CA SER A 232 7.27 7.18 -20.88
C SER A 232 5.75 7.13 -21.05
N GLY A 233 5.16 5.93 -21.09
CA GLY A 233 3.72 5.70 -21.14
C GLY A 233 2.99 5.86 -19.80
N ILE A 234 3.70 5.91 -18.66
CA ILE A 234 3.08 5.95 -17.33
C ILE A 234 2.23 7.20 -17.14
N GLU A 235 0.99 6.99 -16.68
CA GLU A 235 0.01 8.00 -16.30
C GLU A 235 -0.23 8.01 -14.77
N PHE A 236 -0.09 6.86 -14.11
CA PHE A 236 -0.29 6.67 -12.67
C PHE A 236 0.85 5.85 -12.05
N LEU A 237 1.54 6.42 -11.06
CA LEU A 237 2.54 5.73 -10.25
C LEU A 237 2.19 5.83 -8.75
N ASP A 238 1.98 4.68 -8.12
CA ASP A 238 1.79 4.57 -6.68
C ASP A 238 2.84 3.64 -6.07
N VAL A 239 3.72 4.24 -5.27
CA VAL A 239 4.83 3.58 -4.57
C VAL A 239 4.83 3.99 -3.09
N ARG A 240 3.64 4.28 -2.54
CA ARG A 240 3.48 4.63 -1.12
C ARG A 240 3.91 3.49 -0.19
N LEU A 241 4.12 3.77 1.10
CA LEU A 241 4.38 2.72 2.10
C LEU A 241 5.55 1.80 1.68
N ASN A 242 6.66 2.42 1.28
CA ASN A 242 7.89 1.77 0.83
C ASN A 242 9.08 2.32 1.65
N ARG A 243 10.32 2.11 1.19
CA ARG A 243 11.54 2.56 1.85
C ARG A 243 12.37 3.49 0.96
N LEU A 244 11.73 4.17 0.01
CA LEU A 244 12.40 5.02 -0.98
C LEU A 244 13.09 6.18 -0.28
N GLN A 245 14.38 6.33 -0.57
CA GLN A 245 15.17 7.51 -0.22
C GLN A 245 15.40 8.34 -1.50
N SER A 246 15.67 9.63 -1.36
CA SER A 246 15.91 10.51 -2.53
C SER A 246 17.11 10.03 -3.37
N SER A 247 18.12 9.42 -2.72
CA SER A 247 19.26 8.73 -3.37
C SER A 247 18.88 7.50 -4.20
N GLY A 248 17.71 6.91 -3.95
CA GLY A 248 17.11 5.81 -4.71
C GLY A 248 16.27 6.27 -5.90
N ILE A 249 16.08 7.58 -6.08
CA ILE A 249 15.44 8.17 -7.26
C ILE A 249 16.55 8.79 -8.12
N GLN A 250 16.65 8.38 -9.38
CA GLN A 250 17.65 8.97 -10.27
C GLN A 250 17.32 10.45 -10.55
N PRO A 251 18.34 11.33 -10.69
CA PRO A 251 18.16 12.64 -11.29
C PRO A 251 17.37 12.55 -12.59
N GLU A 252 16.49 13.52 -12.83
CA GLU A 252 15.62 13.59 -14.00
C GLU A 252 14.68 12.38 -14.25
N ALA A 253 14.53 11.44 -13.31
CA ALA A 253 13.74 10.20 -13.50
C ALA A 253 12.30 10.41 -13.99
N PHE A 254 11.70 11.56 -13.67
CA PHE A 254 10.32 11.90 -14.05
C PHE A 254 10.23 12.85 -15.27
N VAL A 255 11.35 13.39 -15.77
CA VAL A 255 11.37 14.41 -16.85
C VAL A 255 10.82 13.89 -18.17
N ALA A 256 11.11 12.62 -18.51
CA ALA A 256 10.63 11.99 -19.73
C ALA A 256 9.19 11.43 -19.64
N LEU A 257 8.53 11.57 -18.48
CA LEU A 257 7.20 11.01 -18.22
C LEU A 257 6.10 12.03 -18.53
N GLU A 258 6.04 12.47 -19.79
CA GLU A 258 5.11 13.51 -20.27
C GLU A 258 3.62 13.20 -20.03
N LYS A 259 3.28 11.95 -19.72
CA LYS A 259 1.90 11.51 -19.43
C LYS A 259 1.57 11.37 -17.94
N LEU A 260 2.55 11.47 -17.04
CA LEU A 260 2.37 11.20 -15.61
C LEU A 260 1.46 12.25 -14.98
N GLN A 261 0.27 11.83 -14.54
CA GLN A 261 -0.73 12.70 -13.91
C GLN A 261 -0.77 12.51 -12.39
N PHE A 262 -0.49 11.32 -11.88
CA PHE A 262 -0.58 10.99 -10.46
C PHE A 262 0.72 10.34 -9.99
N LEU A 263 1.37 10.97 -9.00
CA LEU A 263 2.61 10.49 -8.40
C LEU A 263 2.46 10.40 -6.89
N TYR A 264 2.32 9.17 -6.37
CA TYR A 264 2.13 8.92 -4.95
C TYR A 264 3.38 8.27 -4.34
N LEU A 265 4.06 9.06 -3.50
CA LEU A 265 5.33 8.78 -2.83
C LEU A 265 5.21 8.92 -1.30
N ALA A 266 4.00 9.04 -0.77
CA ALA A 266 3.72 9.15 0.66
C ALA A 266 4.24 7.95 1.46
N ASP A 267 4.49 8.15 2.77
CA ASP A 267 4.92 7.11 3.69
C ASP A 267 6.19 6.38 3.19
N ASN A 268 7.23 7.18 2.90
CA ASN A 268 8.55 6.75 2.45
C ASN A 268 9.64 7.47 3.28
N LEU A 269 10.89 7.44 2.83
CA LEU A 269 12.06 7.99 3.52
C LEU A 269 12.75 9.11 2.72
N LEU A 270 12.01 9.84 1.88
CA LEU A 270 12.52 10.94 1.06
C LEU A 270 12.95 12.11 1.94
N ASP A 271 14.14 12.68 1.71
CA ASP A 271 14.66 13.87 2.42
C ASP A 271 14.60 15.17 1.60
N SER A 272 14.28 15.05 0.31
CA SER A 272 13.96 16.15 -0.61
C SER A 272 12.76 15.81 -1.49
N ILE A 273 12.16 16.81 -2.13
CA ILE A 273 11.17 16.60 -3.18
C ILE A 273 11.92 16.19 -4.46
N PRO A 274 11.61 15.04 -5.10
CA PRO A 274 12.31 14.65 -6.31
C PRO A 274 11.89 15.54 -7.48
N GLY A 275 12.86 15.95 -8.31
CA GLY A 275 12.62 16.80 -9.46
C GLY A 275 13.68 16.63 -10.56
N PRO A 276 13.49 17.27 -11.73
CA PRO A 276 12.33 18.11 -12.08
C PRO A 276 11.04 17.29 -12.29
N LEU A 277 9.90 17.85 -11.89
CA LEU A 277 8.58 17.21 -11.99
C LEU A 277 7.88 17.50 -13.34
N PRO A 278 7.32 16.49 -14.05
CA PRO A 278 6.73 16.66 -15.38
C PRO A 278 5.53 17.61 -15.35
N LEU A 279 5.35 18.38 -16.42
CA LEU A 279 4.32 19.45 -16.51
C LEU A 279 2.87 18.93 -16.48
N SER A 280 2.66 17.67 -16.86
CA SER A 280 1.37 16.98 -16.87
C SER A 280 0.87 16.53 -15.50
N LEU A 281 1.70 16.64 -14.46
CA LEU A 281 1.36 16.17 -13.12
C LEU A 281 0.19 16.97 -12.52
N ARG A 282 -0.80 16.24 -12.01
CA ARG A 282 -2.04 16.77 -11.43
C ARG A 282 -2.14 16.61 -9.92
N SER A 283 -1.64 15.49 -9.42
CA SER A 283 -1.58 15.20 -7.99
C SER A 283 -0.22 14.63 -7.60
N LEU A 284 0.30 15.11 -6.48
CA LEU A 284 1.58 14.75 -5.89
C LEU A 284 1.41 14.51 -4.38
N HIS A 285 1.52 13.25 -3.97
CA HIS A 285 1.42 12.87 -2.55
C HIS A 285 2.79 12.54 -2.00
N LEU A 286 3.29 13.36 -1.07
CA LEU A 286 4.59 13.25 -0.42
C LEU A 286 4.47 13.25 1.10
N GLN A 287 3.27 13.13 1.65
CA GLN A 287 3.05 13.15 3.09
C GLN A 287 3.82 12.03 3.82
N ASN A 288 4.13 12.24 5.10
CA ASN A 288 4.86 11.30 5.96
C ASN A 288 6.21 10.84 5.34
N ASN A 289 7.02 11.81 4.92
CA ASN A 289 8.41 11.60 4.52
C ASN A 289 9.35 12.40 5.45
N MET A 290 10.64 12.43 5.14
CA MET A 290 11.68 13.14 5.91
C MET A 290 12.11 14.45 5.24
N ILE A 291 11.27 15.03 4.36
CA ILE A 291 11.60 16.17 3.51
C ILE A 291 11.86 17.41 4.38
N LYS A 292 13.04 18.04 4.19
CA LYS A 292 13.47 19.24 4.93
C LYS A 292 13.64 20.47 4.04
N THR A 293 13.94 20.25 2.78
CA THR A 293 14.33 21.28 1.81
C THR A 293 13.62 21.08 0.49
N MET A 294 13.33 22.18 -0.20
CA MET A 294 12.91 22.22 -1.59
C MET A 294 13.71 23.28 -2.34
N GLU A 295 13.82 23.13 -3.65
CA GLU A 295 14.52 24.07 -4.53
C GLU A 295 13.54 25.14 -5.04
N ARG A 296 14.07 26.28 -5.51
CA ARG A 296 13.27 27.43 -5.97
C ARG A 296 12.37 27.09 -7.17
N ASP A 297 12.74 26.06 -7.94
CA ASP A 297 12.07 25.61 -9.14
C ASP A 297 11.46 24.20 -9.02
N THR A 298 11.40 23.63 -7.82
CA THR A 298 10.83 22.28 -7.58
C THR A 298 9.46 22.05 -8.24
N PHE A 299 8.58 23.07 -8.25
CA PHE A 299 7.28 22.99 -8.92
C PHE A 299 7.18 23.79 -10.23
N CYS A 300 8.14 24.69 -10.52
CA CYS A 300 8.03 25.69 -11.56
C CYS A 300 8.95 25.39 -12.75
N ASP A 301 8.45 25.57 -13.98
CA ASP A 301 9.31 25.43 -15.15
C ASP A 301 10.26 26.64 -15.26
N THR A 302 11.57 26.38 -15.33
CA THR A 302 12.62 27.37 -15.55
C THR A 302 13.01 27.54 -17.01
N ARG A 303 12.51 26.67 -17.91
CA ARG A 303 12.89 26.65 -19.33
C ARG A 303 12.09 27.63 -20.18
N GLU A 304 10.89 28.00 -19.76
CA GLU A 304 10.12 29.05 -20.44
C GLU A 304 10.08 30.33 -19.59
N HIS A 305 10.57 31.44 -20.16
CA HIS A 305 10.58 32.76 -19.50
C HIS A 305 9.19 33.39 -19.30
N ARG A 306 8.12 32.62 -19.49
CA ARG A 306 6.77 32.96 -19.07
C ARG A 306 6.52 32.26 -17.75
N HIS A 307 5.87 32.95 -16.81
CA HIS A 307 5.35 32.31 -15.61
C HIS A 307 4.18 31.38 -15.99
N GLU A 308 4.51 30.21 -16.55
CA GLU A 308 3.60 29.11 -16.85
C GLU A 308 3.05 28.62 -15.50
N HIS A 309 1.83 29.05 -15.18
CA HIS A 309 1.17 28.61 -13.96
C HIS A 309 0.86 27.12 -14.14
N ARG A 310 1.25 26.27 -13.18
CA ARG A 310 1.03 24.82 -13.19
C ARG A 310 -0.45 24.49 -12.91
N ARG A 311 -1.36 25.00 -13.74
CA ARG A 311 -2.82 25.00 -13.52
C ARG A 311 -3.41 23.61 -13.30
N GLN A 312 -2.76 22.57 -13.83
CA GLN A 312 -3.19 21.18 -13.68
C GLN A 312 -2.79 20.56 -12.33
N LEU A 313 -1.73 21.07 -11.68
CA LEU A 313 -1.22 20.56 -10.41
C LEU A 313 -2.03 21.17 -9.26
N GLU A 314 -3.16 20.53 -8.96
CA GLU A 314 -4.17 21.04 -8.02
C GLU A 314 -4.06 20.47 -6.61
N ASP A 315 -3.47 19.27 -6.47
CA ASP A 315 -3.39 18.52 -5.21
C ASP A 315 -1.92 18.17 -4.91
N ILE A 316 -1.31 18.93 -3.99
CA ILE A 316 0.04 18.64 -3.48
C ILE A 316 -0.08 18.43 -1.98
N ARG A 317 0.37 17.27 -1.50
CA ARG A 317 0.34 16.91 -0.07
C ARG A 317 1.75 16.78 0.49
N LEU A 318 2.05 17.59 1.49
CA LEU A 318 3.36 17.65 2.17
C LEU A 318 3.25 17.50 3.70
N ASP A 319 2.07 17.17 4.23
CA ASP A 319 1.85 16.93 5.66
C ASP A 319 2.78 15.86 6.25
N GLY A 320 3.12 15.97 7.53
CA GLY A 320 4.00 14.99 8.20
C GLY A 320 5.47 15.03 7.77
N ASN A 321 5.91 16.06 7.05
CA ASN A 321 7.32 16.30 6.72
C ASN A 321 7.94 17.39 7.62
N PRO A 322 9.23 17.29 8.00
CA PRO A 322 9.96 18.31 8.76
C PRO A 322 10.40 19.52 7.90
N ILE A 323 9.54 20.00 7.00
CA ILE A 323 9.80 21.14 6.11
C ILE A 323 9.08 22.40 6.58
N ASN A 324 9.81 23.52 6.68
CA ASN A 324 9.21 24.83 6.91
C ASN A 324 8.96 25.55 5.59
N LEU A 325 7.71 25.53 5.12
CA LEU A 325 7.30 26.17 3.86
C LEU A 325 7.61 27.67 3.81
N SER A 326 7.64 28.38 4.95
CA SER A 326 7.90 29.83 4.95
C SER A 326 9.32 30.21 4.54
N LEU A 327 10.25 29.25 4.49
CA LEU A 327 11.62 29.44 4.01
C LEU A 327 11.75 29.34 2.48
N PHE A 328 10.71 28.83 1.79
CA PHE A 328 10.75 28.54 0.36
C PHE A 328 9.61 29.19 -0.44
N PRO A 329 9.31 30.50 -0.24
CA PRO A 329 8.12 31.16 -0.82
C PRO A 329 8.09 31.16 -2.36
N GLU A 330 9.26 31.03 -2.99
CA GLU A 330 9.42 31.11 -4.44
C GLU A 330 9.09 29.78 -5.14
N ALA A 331 9.28 28.65 -4.44
CA ALA A 331 9.09 27.30 -4.98
C ALA A 331 7.66 27.03 -5.45
N TYR A 332 6.68 27.69 -4.82
CA TYR A 332 5.25 27.51 -5.09
C TYR A 332 4.58 28.71 -5.77
N PHE A 333 5.34 29.71 -6.25
CA PHE A 333 4.77 30.92 -6.86
C PHE A 333 4.00 30.65 -8.17
N CYS A 334 4.38 29.60 -8.93
CA CYS A 334 3.69 29.19 -10.16
C CYS A 334 2.46 28.30 -9.91
N LEU A 335 2.16 27.90 -8.67
CA LEU A 335 1.07 26.98 -8.37
C LEU A 335 -0.28 27.71 -8.27
N PRO A 336 -1.39 27.08 -8.70
CA PRO A 336 -2.73 27.65 -8.52
C PRO A 336 -3.19 27.63 -7.05
N ARG A 337 -2.62 26.76 -6.21
CA ARG A 337 -2.90 26.59 -4.78
C ARG A 337 -1.62 26.19 -4.04
N LEU A 338 -1.54 26.54 -2.76
CA LEU A 338 -0.44 26.09 -1.89
C LEU A 338 -0.58 24.59 -1.56
N PRO A 339 0.53 23.89 -1.24
CA PRO A 339 0.48 22.54 -0.71
C PRO A 339 -0.45 22.42 0.51
N VAL A 340 -1.28 21.38 0.51
CA VAL A 340 -2.24 21.07 1.56
C VAL A 340 -1.55 20.21 2.63
N GLY A 341 -1.85 20.46 3.89
CA GLY A 341 -1.35 19.66 5.00
C GLY A 341 -1.52 20.30 6.37
N ARG A 342 -1.27 19.50 7.42
CA ARG A 342 -0.92 20.00 8.75
C ARG A 342 0.60 20.02 8.86
N PHE A 343 1.16 21.22 8.94
CA PHE A 343 2.58 21.47 9.19
C PHE A 343 2.73 21.79 10.69
N THR A 344 3.74 21.20 11.34
CA THR A 344 3.99 21.28 12.79
C THR A 344 5.22 22.11 13.12
#